data_AF-A0A7X7B263-F1
#
_entry.id   AF-A0A7X7B263-F1
#
_cell.length_a   1.000
_cell.length_b   1.000
_cell.length_c   1.000
_cell.angle_alpha   90.00
_cell.angle_beta   90.00
_cell.angle_gamma   90.00
#
_symmetry.space_group_name_H-M   'P 1'
#
loop_
_entity.id
_entity.type
_entity.pdbx_description
1 polymer ?
#
loop_
_entity_poly.entity_id
_entity_poly.type
_entity_poly.pdbx_seq_one_letter_code
_entity_poly.pdbx_strand_id
1 'polypeptide(L)' 'MTSTKHKHLTSEDRIIIEESLNNNVKLKEISEHIGKDPTTISKEIKRNRIEML' A
#
# COMPACT_ATOMS: atom_id res chain seq x y z
N MET A 1 -22.70 5.21 6.76
CA MET A 1 -21.38 5.41 6.14
C MET A 1 -20.32 5.49 7.24
N THR A 2 -19.68 4.38 7.60
CA THR A 2 -18.74 4.33 8.72
C THR A 2 -17.36 4.80 8.26
N SER A 3 -16.98 5.99 8.70
CA SER A 3 -15.67 6.59 8.50
C SER A 3 -14.61 5.79 9.26
N THR A 4 -13.98 4.78 8.64
CA THR A 4 -12.85 4.06 9.23
C THR A 4 -11.57 4.88 9.08
N LYS A 5 -11.55 6.06 9.71
CA LYS A 5 -10.28 6.77 9.94
C LYS A 5 -9.42 5.85 10.82
N HIS A 6 -8.15 5.67 10.44
CA HIS A 6 -7.11 4.95 11.19
C HIS A 6 -7.03 3.41 11.07
N LYS A 7 -7.39 2.81 9.93
CA LYS A 7 -6.98 1.40 9.66
C LYS A 7 -5.56 1.35 9.10
N HIS A 8 -4.59 0.91 9.91
CA HIS A 8 -3.23 0.59 9.46
C HIS A 8 -3.23 -0.48 8.35
N LEU A 9 -2.13 -0.54 7.58
CA LEU A 9 -1.89 -1.63 6.65
C LEU A 9 -1.72 -2.94 7.44
N THR A 10 -2.45 -3.97 7.02
CA THR A 10 -2.25 -5.34 7.52
C THR A 10 -0.96 -5.92 6.93
N SER A 11 -0.49 -7.06 7.43
CA SER A 11 0.64 -7.76 6.82
C SER A 11 0.31 -8.23 5.39
N GLU A 12 -0.93 -8.63 5.16
CA GLU A 12 -1.43 -9.02 3.83
C GLU A 12 -1.44 -7.84 2.86
N ASP A 13 -1.90 -6.65 3.30
CA ASP A 13 -1.86 -5.44 2.48
C ASP A 13 -0.43 -5.13 2.03
N ARG A 14 0.57 -5.35 2.90
CA ARG A 14 1.99 -5.13 2.57
C ARG A 14 2.51 -6.11 1.53
N ILE A 15 2.17 -7.38 1.65
CA ILE A 15 2.54 -8.42 0.67
C ILE A 15 1.96 -8.06 -0.69
N ILE A 16 0.68 -7.66 -0.74
CA ILE A 16 0.02 -7.25 -1.98
C ILE A 16 0.71 -6.02 -2.59
N ILE A 17 1.07 -5.02 -1.78
CA ILE A 17 1.79 -3.83 -2.24
C ILE A 17 3.15 -4.24 -2.84
N GLU A 18 3.90 -5.11 -2.19
CA GLU A 18 5.22 -5.57 -2.66
C GLU A 18 5.13 -6.35 -3.98
N GLU A 19 4.26 -7.36 -4.06
CA GLU A 19 4.03 -8.12 -5.29
C GLU A 19 3.55 -7.23 -6.43
N SER A 20 2.64 -6.31 -6.16
CA SER A 20 2.13 -5.38 -7.16
C SER A 20 3.22 -4.46 -7.70
N LEU A 21 4.14 -4.00 -6.85
CA LEU A 21 5.28 -3.18 -7.27
C LEU A 21 6.28 -3.99 -8.11
N ASN A 22 6.55 -5.24 -7.75
CA ASN A 22 7.37 -6.15 -8.54
C ASN A 22 6.77 -6.39 -9.94
N ASN A 23 5.45 -6.39 -10.02
CA ASN A 23 4.69 -6.50 -11.28
C ASN A 23 4.48 -5.16 -12.02
N ASN A 24 5.11 -4.05 -11.59
CA ASN A 24 4.94 -2.71 -12.16
C ASN A 24 3.48 -2.20 -12.20
N VAL A 25 2.62 -2.67 -11.30
CA VAL A 25 1.24 -2.21 -11.16
C VAL A 25 1.22 -0.77 -10.63
N LYS A 26 0.29 0.04 -11.13
CA LYS A 26 0.18 1.45 -10.70
C LYS A 26 -0.40 1.53 -9.30
N LEU A 27 0.09 2.48 -8.49
CA LEU A 27 -0.42 2.74 -7.13
C LEU A 27 -1.95 2.88 -7.05
N LYS A 28 -2.58 3.46 -8.07
CA LYS A 28 -4.02 3.63 -8.12
C LYS A 28 -4.76 2.28 -8.16
N GLU A 29 -4.29 1.35 -8.98
CA GLU A 29 -4.88 0.00 -9.06
C GLU A 29 -4.67 -0.76 -7.75
N ILE A 30 -3.48 -0.65 -7.14
CA ILE A 30 -3.21 -1.23 -5.82
C ILE A 30 -4.18 -0.64 -4.78
N SER A 31 -4.35 0.69 -4.78
CA SER A 31 -5.24 1.39 -3.84
C SER A 31 -6.70 0.96 -3.96
N GLU A 32 -7.17 0.74 -5.18
CA GLU A 32 -8.53 0.23 -5.46
C GLU A 32 -8.67 -1.23 -5.02
N HIS A 33 -7.63 -2.04 -5.20
CA HIS A 33 -7.64 -3.46 -4.82
C HIS A 33 -7.68 -3.68 -3.30
N ILE A 34 -6.83 -2.98 -2.53
CA ILE A 34 -6.77 -3.14 -1.06
C ILE A 34 -7.70 -2.18 -0.31
N GLY A 35 -8.37 -1.26 -1.02
CA GLY A 35 -9.25 -0.26 -0.43
C GLY A 35 -8.53 0.72 0.52
N LYS A 36 -7.25 1.00 0.25
CA LYS A 36 -6.43 1.94 1.03
C LYS A 36 -6.11 3.16 0.20
N ASP A 37 -5.95 4.30 0.86
CA ASP A 37 -5.58 5.52 0.17
C ASP A 37 -4.18 5.41 -0.49
N PRO A 38 -4.00 5.84 -1.75
CA PRO A 38 -2.73 5.75 -2.45
C PRO A 38 -1.58 6.48 -1.73
N THR A 39 -1.86 7.51 -0.91
CA THR A 39 -0.84 8.15 -0.07
C THR A 39 -0.39 7.27 1.09
N THR A 40 -1.25 6.38 1.59
CA THR A 40 -0.89 5.38 2.61
C THR A 40 0.09 4.36 2.02
N ILE A 41 -0.20 3.88 0.82
CA ILE A 41 0.69 2.99 0.06
C ILE A 41 2.02 3.70 -0.25
N SER A 42 1.98 4.95 -0.72
CA SER A 42 3.20 5.72 -0.98
C SER A 42 4.08 5.89 0.28
N LYS A 43 3.48 6.10 1.45
CA LYS A 43 4.20 6.16 2.73
C LYS A 43 4.83 4.82 3.08
N GLU A 44 4.13 3.70 2.87
CA GLU A 44 4.67 2.35 3.09
C GLU A 44 5.89 2.11 2.19
N ILE A 45 5.76 2.40 0.89
CA ILE A 45 6.84 2.27 -0.08
C ILE A 45 8.05 3.10 0.35
N LYS A 46 7.85 4.36 0.75
CA LYS A 46 8.95 5.22 1.19
C LYS A 46 9.61 4.72 2.47
N ARG A 47 8.84 4.17 3.42
CA ARG A 47 9.37 3.62 4.68
C ARG A 47 10.17 2.35 4.45
N ASN A 48 9.65 1.41 3.65
CA ASN A 48 10.27 0.10 3.45
C ASN A 48 11.31 0.07 2.32
N ARG A 49 11.28 1.01 1.34
CA ARG A 49 12.33 1.07 0.31
C ARG A 49 13.65 1.67 0.80
N ILE A 50 13.64 2.51 1.83
CA ILE A 50 14.89 3.09 2.37
C ILE A 50 15.74 2.01 3.07
N GLU A 51 15.14 0.88 3.47
CA GLU A 51 15.86 -0.24 4.10
C GLU A 51 16.54 -1.18 3.08
N MET A 52 16.37 -0.95 1.78
CA MET A 52 16.98 -1.72 0.69
C MET A 52 18.01 -0.92 -0.15
N LEU A 53 18.58 0.15 0.41
CA LEU A 53 19.78 0.82 -0.10
C LEU A 53 20.96 0.56 0.84
#